data_AF-A0A1G2Z5V4-F1
#
_entry.id   AF-A0A1G2Z5V4-F1
#
_cell.length_a   1.000
_cell.length_b   1.000
_cell.length_c   1.000
_cell.angle_alpha   90.00
_cell.angle_beta   90.00
_cell.angle_gamma   90.00
#
_symmetry.space_group_name_H-M   'P 1'
#
loop_
_entity.id
_entity.type
_entity.pdbx_description
1 polymer ?
#
loop_
_entity_poly.entity_id
_entity_poly.type
_entity_poly.pdbx_seq_one_letter_code
_entity_poly.pdbx_strand_id
1 'polypeptide(L)' 'IIARSGLDYRCHAMGSSLEGEFDQVIDVVRQCFQAMAEDCDRIECSVKLDYRKGHQGRLESKVASVERHLGRAINR' A
#
# COMPACT_ATOMS: atom_id res chain seq x y z
N ILE A 1 -8.02 5.30 -8.84
CA ILE A 1 -8.53 4.10 -8.16
C ILE A 1 -8.02 4.10 -6.72
N ILE A 2 -6.70 4.03 -6.52
CA ILE A 2 -6.06 4.11 -5.19
C ILE A 2 -6.50 5.34 -4.36
N ALA A 3 -6.33 6.57 -4.86
CA ALA A 3 -6.74 7.77 -4.09
C ALA A 3 -8.25 7.86 -3.79
N ARG A 4 -9.07 7.10 -4.53
CA ARG A 4 -10.54 7.05 -4.37
C ARG A 4 -10.99 5.86 -3.51
N SER A 5 -10.09 4.97 -3.08
CA SER A 5 -10.44 3.76 -2.33
C SER A 5 -10.81 4.03 -0.87
N GLY A 6 -10.45 5.21 -0.34
CA GLY A 6 -10.64 5.54 1.07
C GLY A 6 -9.70 4.80 2.02
N LEU A 7 -8.77 4.00 1.49
CA LEU A 7 -7.72 3.34 2.27
C LEU A 7 -6.57 4.31 2.55
N ASP A 8 -5.87 4.07 3.67
CA ASP A 8 -4.62 4.78 3.92
C ASP A 8 -3.58 4.31 2.89
N TYR A 9 -2.92 5.26 2.24
CA TYR A 9 -1.99 4.97 1.17
C TYR A 9 -0.82 5.95 1.15
N ARG A 10 0.33 5.45 0.69
CA ARG A 10 1.51 6.25 0.42
C ARG A 10 2.08 5.90 -0.93
N CYS A 11 2.01 6.85 -1.87
CA CYS A 11 2.69 6.74 -3.15
C CYS A 11 4.19 7.06 -2.99
N HIS A 12 5.03 6.30 -3.68
CA HIS A 12 6.47 6.53 -3.78
C HIS A 12 6.94 6.21 -5.20
N ALA A 13 8.21 6.50 -5.51
CA ALA A 13 8.74 6.45 -6.89
C ALA A 13 8.56 5.10 -7.62
N MET A 14 8.45 3.99 -6.86
CA MET A 14 8.39 2.62 -7.41
C MET A 14 7.07 1.90 -7.08
N GLY A 15 6.04 2.61 -6.60
CA GLY A 15 4.77 1.97 -6.28
C GLY A 15 3.91 2.72 -5.28
N SER A 16 2.94 2.00 -4.72
CA SER A 16 2.03 2.51 -3.71
C SER A 16 1.92 1.51 -2.58
N SER A 17 2.16 1.97 -1.36
CA SER A 17 1.86 1.21 -0.15
C SER A 17 0.41 1.48 0.24
N LEU A 18 -0.35 0.43 0.51
CA LEU A 18 -1.77 0.48 0.89
C LEU A 18 -1.94 -0.20 2.24
N GLU A 19 -2.74 0.39 3.11
CA GLU A 19 -3.10 -0.19 4.40
C GLU A 19 -4.64 -0.23 4.55
N GLY A 20 -5.14 -1.41 4.93
CA GLY A 20 -6.57 -1.69 5.03
C GLY A 20 -6.81 -3.17 5.32
N GLU A 21 -8.07 -3.56 5.36
CA GLU A 21 -8.43 -4.98 5.47
C GLU A 21 -8.05 -5.72 4.18
N PHE A 22 -7.74 -7.01 4.33
CA PHE A 22 -7.24 -7.84 3.22
C PHE A 22 -8.13 -7.76 1.99
N ASP A 23 -9.44 -7.97 2.17
CA ASP A 23 -10.40 -7.95 1.05
C ASP A 23 -10.48 -6.57 0.38
N GLN A 24 -10.36 -5.49 1.15
CA GLN A 24 -10.39 -4.13 0.61
C GLN A 24 -9.14 -3.85 -0.24
N VAL A 25 -7.96 -4.24 0.24
CA VAL A 25 -6.70 -4.03 -0.50
C VAL A 25 -6.71 -4.84 -1.80
N ILE A 26 -7.15 -6.11 -1.75
CA ILE A 26 -7.24 -6.95 -2.94
C ILE A 26 -8.27 -6.41 -3.93
N ASP A 27 -9.38 -5.85 -3.46
CA ASP A 27 -10.37 -5.22 -4.35
C ASP A 27 -9.78 -4.01 -5.09
N VAL A 28 -9.02 -3.16 -4.40
CA VAL A 28 -8.34 -2.01 -5.04
C VAL A 28 -7.34 -2.48 -6.10
N VAL A 29 -6.54 -3.52 -5.80
CA VAL A 29 -5.61 -4.12 -6.77
C VAL A 29 -6.35 -4.67 -7.98
N ARG A 30 -7.48 -5.34 -7.77
CA ARG A 30 -8.34 -5.87 -8.83
C ARG A 30 -8.88 -4.75 -9.72
N GLN A 31 -9.40 -3.67 -9.14
CA GLN A 31 -9.89 -2.51 -9.89
C GLN A 31 -8.76 -1.88 -10.72
N CYS A 32 -7.54 -1.76 -10.17
CA CYS A 32 -6.37 -1.27 -10.91
C CYS A 32 -6.02 -2.19 -12.09
N PHE A 33 -6.04 -3.51 -11.89
CA PHE A 33 -5.79 -4.47 -12.96
C PHE A 33 -6.83 -4.37 -14.07
N GLN A 34 -8.12 -4.32 -13.72
CA GLN A 34 -9.21 -4.22 -14.69
C GLN A 34 -9.11 -2.96 -15.54
N ALA A 35 -8.79 -1.81 -14.93
CA ALA A 35 -8.61 -0.57 -15.67
C ALA A 35 -7.43 -0.63 -16.65
N MET A 36 -6.36 -1.36 -16.34
CA MET A 36 -5.24 -1.56 -17.28
C MET A 36 -5.58 -2.57 -18.38
N ALA A 37 -6.44 -3.54 -18.10
CA ALA A 37 -6.85 -4.56 -19.06
C ALA A 37 -7.73 -4.00 -20.20
N GLU A 38 -8.23 -2.77 -20.06
CA GLU A 38 -8.92 -2.07 -21.15
C GLU A 38 -7.99 -1.75 -22.32
N ASP A 39 -6.71 -1.45 -22.03
CA ASP A 39 -5.74 -0.95 -23.01
C ASP A 39 -4.53 -1.87 -23.22
N CYS A 40 -4.32 -2.88 -22.35
CA CYS A 40 -3.11 -3.71 -22.34
C CYS A 40 -3.43 -5.21 -22.36
N ASP A 41 -2.85 -5.93 -23.33
CA ASP A 41 -2.96 -7.39 -23.44
C ASP A 41 -2.12 -8.16 -22.40
N ARG A 42 -1.11 -7.51 -21.82
CA ARG A 42 -0.22 -8.09 -20.80
C ARG A 42 0.05 -7.09 -19.68
N ILE A 43 -0.27 -7.51 -18.45
CA ILE A 43 -0.11 -6.69 -17.24
C ILE A 43 0.72 -7.47 -16.23
N GLU A 44 1.79 -6.85 -15.74
CA GLU A 44 2.58 -7.37 -14.62
C GLU A 44 2.17 -6.64 -13.33
N CYS A 45 1.82 -7.41 -12.30
CA CYS A 45 1.44 -6.88 -10.98
C CYS A 45 2.34 -7.49 -9.92
N SER A 46 3.13 -6.65 -9.24
CA SER A 46 3.97 -7.04 -8.11
C SER A 46 3.33 -6.55 -6.81
N VAL A 47 2.90 -7.49 -5.98
CA VAL A 47 2.25 -7.18 -4.69
C VAL A 47 2.98 -7.90 -3.58
N LYS A 48 3.40 -7.12 -2.58
CA LYS A 48 3.94 -7.66 -1.32
C LYS A 48 2.92 -7.43 -0.21
N LEU A 49 2.38 -8.51 0.34
CA LEU A 49 1.38 -8.46 1.41
C LEU A 49 2.05 -8.75 2.75
N ASP A 50 1.88 -7.83 3.70
CA ASP A 50 2.28 -8.02 5.10
C ASP A 50 1.02 -8.04 5.96
N TYR A 51 0.49 -9.23 6.23
CA TYR A 51 -0.73 -9.42 6.99
C TYR A 51 -0.43 -9.85 8.43
N ARG A 52 -1.03 -9.14 9.39
CA ARG A 52 -1.05 -9.52 10.80
C ARG A 52 -2.43 -9.29 11.40
N LYS A 53 -3.05 -10.36 11.90
CA LYS A 53 -4.38 -10.30 12.50
C LYS A 53 -4.46 -9.25 13.63
N GLY A 54 -5.47 -8.38 13.56
CA GLY A 54 -5.85 -7.45 14.64
C GLY A 54 -4.94 -6.25 14.88
N HIS A 55 -4.07 -5.87 13.92
CA HIS A 55 -3.19 -4.71 14.05
C HIS A 55 -3.39 -3.75 12.86
N GLN A 56 -3.65 -2.46 13.14
CA GLN A 56 -3.74 -1.36 12.18
C GLN A 56 -2.73 -0.25 12.54
N GLY A 57 -2.51 0.75 11.68
CA GLY A 57 -1.54 1.84 11.84
C GLY A 57 -0.09 1.38 11.66
N ARG A 58 0.15 0.38 10.82
CA ARG A 58 1.46 -0.28 10.69
C ARG A 58 2.42 0.49 9.79
N LEU A 59 1.93 1.21 8.78
CA LEU A 59 2.75 2.08 7.94
C LEU A 59 3.43 3.16 8.78
N GLU A 60 2.66 3.85 9.64
CA GLU A 60 3.21 4.89 10.51
C GLU A 60 4.06 4.31 11.65
N SER A 61 3.58 3.26 12.33
CA SER A 61 4.30 2.71 13.48
C SER A 61 5.66 2.09 13.12
N LYS A 62 5.83 1.54 11.91
CA LYS A 62 7.14 1.04 11.46
C LYS A 62 8.13 2.17 11.23
N VAL A 63 7.71 3.25 10.59
CA VAL A 63 8.56 4.44 10.39
C VAL A 63 8.94 5.01 11.76
N ALA A 64 7.97 5.19 12.65
CA ALA A 64 8.20 5.68 14.01
C ALA A 64 9.15 4.76 14.82
N SER A 65 9.09 3.44 14.62
CA SER A 65 10.02 2.50 15.28
C SER A 65 11.45 2.67 14.79
N VAL A 66 11.63 2.89 13.49
CA VAL A 66 12.96 3.08 12.88
C VAL A 66 13.54 4.43 13.30
N GLU A 67 12.74 5.51 13.28
CA GLU A 67 13.13 6.83 13.80
C GLU A 67 13.53 6.79 15.27
N ARG A 68 12.79 6.03 16.09
CA ARG A 68 13.13 5.82 17.51
C ARG A 68 14.48 5.15 17.70
N HIS A 69 14.80 4.14 16.90
CA HIS A 69 16.10 3.47 16.97
C HIS A 69 17.25 4.32 16.41
N LEU A 70 16.98 5.16 15.43
CA LEU A 70 17.97 6.07 14.84
C LEU A 70 18.17 7.35 15.65
N GLY A 71 17.27 7.69 16.57
CA GLY A 71 17.34 8.92 17.36
C GLY A 71 17.15 10.20 16.52
N ARG A 72 16.65 10.08 15.29
CA ARG A 72 16.40 11.20 14.37
C ARG A 72 15.21 10.89 13.46
N ALA A 73 14.52 11.94 13.03
CA ALA A 73 13.47 11.82 12.02
C ALA A 73 14.06 11.44 10.66
N ILE A 74 13.38 10.56 9.93
CA ILE A 74 13.72 10.20 8.55
C ILE A 74 12.69 10.89 7.67
N ASN A 75 13.14 11.93 6.99
CA ASN A 75 12.30 12.92 6.31
C ASN A 75 11.16 12.35 5.46
N ARG A 76 10.05 13.11 5.47
CA ARG A 76 8.81 12.99 4.67
C ARG A 76 9.05 13.00 3.17
#